data_AF-A0A7W0VET0-F1
#
_entry.id   AF-A0A7W0VET0-F1
#
_cell.length_a   1.000
_cell.length_b   1.000
_cell.length_c   1.000
_cell.angle_alpha   90.00
_cell.angle_beta   90.00
_cell.angle_gamma   90.00
#
_symmetry.space_group_name_H-M   'P 1'
#
loop_
_entity.id
_entity.type
_entity.pdbx_description
1 polymer ?
#
loop_
_entity_poly.entity_id
_entity_poly.type
_entity_poly.pdbx_seq_one_letter_code
_entity_poly.pdbx_strand_id
1 'polypeptide(L)'
;MKMLACLLVLALGCKSGDGDKVASTGSAAPTAPAAPGSPYAKDIEALCESVTRSGADKIEPDAKTLTIANWLAANLKTPESRKFLVEIQPLVGDAKAAALETEAKRVGLSGCALAAEWRTPPT
;
A
#
# COMPACT_ATOMS: atom_id res chain seq x y z
N MET A 1 -14.95 5.78 50.97
CA MET A 1 -15.49 7.12 51.25
C MET A 1 -15.74 7.82 49.91
N LYS A 2 -16.98 8.32 49.71
CA LYS A 2 -17.44 9.44 48.86
C LYS A 2 -16.88 9.55 47.42
N MET A 3 -17.65 9.27 46.36
CA MET A 3 -18.73 10.09 45.74
C MET A 3 -18.32 11.47 45.20
N LEU A 4 -18.60 11.63 43.89
CA LEU A 4 -19.06 12.84 43.15
C LEU A 4 -18.12 14.02 42.94
N ALA A 5 -17.90 14.38 41.67
CA ALA A 5 -18.41 15.64 41.11
C ALA A 5 -18.44 15.61 39.58
N CYS A 6 -19.66 15.61 39.05
CA CYS A 6 -20.03 15.95 37.68
C CYS A 6 -20.38 17.46 37.64
N LEU A 7 -20.55 18.01 36.42
CA LEU A 7 -21.04 19.34 35.99
C LEU A 7 -19.96 20.38 35.59
N LEU A 8 -19.79 20.65 34.27
CA LEU A 8 -20.57 21.52 33.33
C LEU A 8 -20.07 22.99 33.42
N VAL A 9 -19.72 23.74 32.35
CA VAL A 9 -20.58 24.24 31.24
C VAL A 9 -19.74 24.80 30.06
N LEU A 10 -20.35 24.68 28.88
CA LEU A 10 -20.13 25.15 27.50
C LEU A 10 -19.58 26.57 27.21
N ALA A 11 -18.91 26.73 26.05
CA ALA A 11 -19.22 27.78 25.05
C ALA A 11 -18.62 27.53 23.64
N LEU A 12 -19.54 27.33 22.69
CA LEU A 12 -19.63 27.77 21.28
C LEU A 12 -18.38 27.84 20.37
N GLY A 13 -18.45 27.08 19.26
CA GLY A 13 -17.65 27.33 18.07
C GLY A 13 -17.94 26.42 16.86
N CYS A 14 -19.19 26.03 16.60
CA CYS A 14 -19.55 25.35 15.34
C CYS A 14 -19.58 26.37 14.19
N LYS A 15 -18.59 26.34 13.30
CA LYS A 15 -18.67 27.01 12.00
C LYS A 15 -19.16 26.00 10.95
N SER A 16 -20.44 26.09 10.63
CA SER A 16 -21.07 25.40 9.51
C SER A 16 -20.48 25.89 8.19
N GLY A 17 -19.89 24.96 7.43
CA GLY A 17 -19.62 25.11 6.00
C GLY A 17 -20.52 24.13 5.26
N ASP A 18 -21.51 24.68 4.57
CA ASP A 18 -22.38 24.02 3.60
C ASP A 18 -21.58 23.83 2.30
N GLY A 19 -21.59 22.63 1.72
CA GLY A 19 -20.84 22.36 0.48
C GLY A 19 -20.66 20.87 0.20
N ASP A 20 -21.65 20.33 -0.50
CA ASP A 20 -21.62 19.12 -1.32
C ASP A 20 -21.51 17.75 -0.62
N LYS A 21 -22.68 17.11 -0.60
CA LYS A 21 -22.86 15.65 -0.61
C LYS A 21 -21.91 15.03 -1.64
N VAL A 22 -20.85 14.40 -1.18
CA VAL A 22 -20.38 13.17 -1.82
C VAL A 22 -20.75 12.04 -0.88
N ALA A 23 -21.86 11.38 -1.21
CA ALA A 23 -22.20 10.10 -0.64
C ALA A 23 -20.96 9.20 -0.76
N SER A 24 -20.38 8.83 0.39
CA SER A 24 -19.43 7.72 0.47
C SER A 24 -20.24 6.44 0.31
N THR A 25 -20.71 6.21 -0.92
CA THR A 25 -21.26 4.94 -1.36
C THR A 25 -20.08 4.00 -1.49
N GLY A 26 -20.10 2.95 -0.67
CA GLY A 26 -19.01 2.00 -0.53
C GLY A 26 -18.77 1.13 -1.76
N SER A 27 -17.69 0.36 -1.68
CA SER A 27 -17.69 -1.07 -1.96
C SER A 27 -16.25 -1.54 -1.87
N ALA A 28 -15.96 -2.29 -0.82
CA ALA A 28 -14.91 -3.30 -0.89
C ALA A 28 -15.40 -4.37 -1.88
N ALA A 29 -15.33 -4.08 -3.17
CA ALA A 29 -15.47 -5.06 -4.23
C ALA A 29 -14.05 -5.43 -4.69
N PRO A 30 -13.79 -6.73 -4.98
CA PRO A 30 -12.56 -7.14 -5.63
C PRO A 30 -12.50 -6.40 -6.96
N THR A 31 -11.52 -5.51 -7.06
CA THR A 31 -11.48 -4.48 -8.09
C THR A 31 -11.32 -5.14 -9.45
N ALA A 32 -12.21 -4.78 -10.39
CA ALA A 32 -12.10 -5.14 -11.79
C ALA A 32 -10.65 -4.95 -12.30
N PRO A 33 -10.22 -5.69 -13.33
CA PRO A 33 -8.87 -5.56 -13.90
C PRO A 33 -8.52 -4.08 -14.09
N ALA A 34 -7.39 -3.64 -13.52
CA ALA A 34 -6.96 -2.28 -13.78
C ALA A 34 -6.59 -2.19 -15.26
N ALA A 35 -7.00 -1.11 -15.92
CA ALA A 35 -6.62 -0.90 -17.31
C ALA A 35 -5.08 -0.87 -17.43
N PRO A 36 -4.50 -1.64 -18.37
CA PRO A 36 -3.08 -1.57 -18.66
C PRO A 36 -2.64 -0.12 -18.91
N GLY A 37 -1.46 0.25 -18.40
CA GLY A 37 -0.91 1.60 -18.56
C GLY A 37 -1.57 2.70 -17.71
N SER A 38 -2.56 2.38 -16.87
CA SER A 38 -3.12 3.31 -15.88
C SER A 38 -2.04 3.79 -14.87
N PRO A 39 -2.24 4.94 -14.20
CA PRO A 39 -1.32 5.39 -13.15
C PRO A 39 -1.07 4.33 -12.07
N TYR A 40 -2.10 3.56 -11.71
CA TYR A 40 -1.97 2.44 -10.80
C TYR A 40 -1.11 1.31 -11.37
N ALA A 41 -1.31 0.93 -12.64
CA ALA A 41 -0.49 -0.08 -13.29
C ALA A 41 1.01 0.32 -13.32
N LYS A 42 1.30 1.61 -13.56
CA LYS A 42 2.67 2.16 -13.51
C LYS A 42 3.27 2.11 -12.10
N ASP A 43 2.47 2.36 -11.07
CA ASP A 43 2.91 2.19 -9.68
C ASP A 43 3.20 0.73 -9.34
N ILE A 44 2.40 -0.21 -9.83
CA ILE A 44 2.64 -1.65 -9.64
C ILE A 44 3.89 -2.12 -10.41
N GLU A 45 4.11 -1.61 -11.62
CA GLU A 45 5.36 -1.82 -12.36
C GLU A 45 6.58 -1.31 -11.56
N ALA A 46 6.50 -0.07 -11.06
CA ALA A 46 7.53 0.51 -10.20
C ALA A 46 7.76 -0.30 -8.91
N LEU A 47 6.70 -0.80 -8.29
CA LEU A 47 6.77 -1.70 -7.14
C LEU A 47 7.53 -2.98 -7.50
N CYS A 48 7.18 -3.60 -8.62
CA CYS A 48 7.79 -4.86 -9.06
C CYS A 48 9.26 -4.73 -9.45
N GLU A 49 9.69 -3.55 -9.89
CA GLU A 49 11.09 -3.26 -10.25
C GLU A 49 11.89 -2.57 -9.12
N SER A 50 11.32 -2.45 -7.94
CA SER A 50 11.87 -1.62 -6.86
C SER A 50 13.26 -2.05 -6.38
N VAL A 51 13.63 -3.32 -6.49
CA VAL A 51 15.00 -3.79 -6.16
C VAL A 51 16.04 -3.04 -7.00
N THR A 52 15.92 -3.10 -8.33
CA THR A 52 16.84 -2.45 -9.26
C THR A 52 16.71 -0.92 -9.21
N ARG A 53 15.48 -0.40 -9.14
CA ARG A 53 15.24 1.05 -9.15
C ARG A 53 15.72 1.75 -7.87
N SER A 54 15.73 1.04 -6.74
CA SER A 54 16.28 1.55 -5.48
C SER A 54 17.80 1.39 -5.39
N GLY A 55 18.41 0.57 -6.25
CA GLY A 55 19.82 0.19 -6.15
C GLY A 55 20.11 -0.85 -5.06
N ALA A 56 19.07 -1.48 -4.50
CA ALA A 56 19.23 -2.50 -3.45
C ALA A 56 19.94 -3.77 -3.95
N ASP A 57 20.01 -3.98 -5.27
CA ASP A 57 20.82 -5.04 -5.89
C ASP A 57 22.34 -4.83 -5.75
N LYS A 58 22.77 -3.62 -5.35
CA LYS A 58 24.19 -3.21 -5.33
C LYS A 58 24.74 -2.95 -3.93
N ILE A 59 23.99 -3.30 -2.90
CA ILE A 59 24.34 -3.05 -1.50
C ILE A 59 24.29 -4.33 -0.67
N GLU A 60 24.82 -4.23 0.55
CA GLU A 60 24.84 -5.33 1.51
C GLU A 60 23.42 -5.81 1.86
N PRO A 61 23.21 -7.13 2.08
CA PRO A 61 21.90 -7.73 2.30
C PRO A 61 21.06 -7.11 3.42
N ASP A 62 21.71 -6.67 4.50
CA ASP A 62 21.08 -6.07 5.68
C ASP A 62 20.45 -4.69 5.39
N ALA A 63 21.00 -3.94 4.44
CA ALA A 63 20.50 -2.63 4.03
C ALA A 63 19.42 -2.69 2.93
N LYS A 64 19.25 -3.83 2.25
CA LYS A 64 18.35 -3.97 1.09
C LYS A 64 16.91 -3.62 1.40
N THR A 65 16.34 -4.25 2.42
CA THR A 65 14.91 -4.11 2.76
C THR A 65 14.54 -2.66 3.05
N LEU A 66 15.36 -1.97 3.85
CA LEU A 66 15.12 -0.56 4.18
C LEU A 66 15.27 0.35 2.94
N THR A 67 16.23 0.05 2.07
CA THR A 67 16.46 0.80 0.83
C THR A 67 15.27 0.68 -0.14
N ILE A 68 14.75 -0.53 -0.31
CA ILE A 68 13.53 -0.79 -1.10
C ILE A 68 12.35 -0.05 -0.49
N ALA A 69 12.13 -0.17 0.82
CA ALA A 69 11.01 0.45 1.51
C ALA A 69 11.01 1.99 1.38
N ASN A 70 12.16 2.63 1.59
CA ASN A 70 12.31 4.08 1.44
C ASN A 70 12.05 4.53 0.00
N TRP A 71 12.55 3.78 -0.98
CA TRP A 71 12.31 4.08 -2.38
C TRP A 71 10.82 3.98 -2.72
N LEU A 72 10.13 2.91 -2.29
CA LEU A 72 8.70 2.72 -2.51
C LEU A 72 7.87 3.87 -1.92
N ALA A 73 8.18 4.28 -0.69
CA ALA A 73 7.49 5.39 -0.03
C ALA A 73 7.57 6.70 -0.83
N ALA A 74 8.69 6.96 -1.51
CA ALA A 74 8.88 8.16 -2.32
C ALA A 74 8.27 8.05 -3.73
N ASN A 75 8.14 6.84 -4.28
CA ASN A 75 7.85 6.63 -5.70
C ASN A 75 6.42 6.17 -6.01
N LEU A 76 5.70 5.56 -5.07
CA LEU A 76 4.30 5.17 -5.30
C LEU A 76 3.36 6.38 -5.16
N LYS A 77 2.61 6.69 -6.21
CA LYS A 77 1.86 7.94 -6.34
C LYS A 77 0.37 7.77 -6.02
N THR A 78 -0.25 6.67 -6.41
CA THR A 78 -1.69 6.50 -6.24
C THR A 78 -2.05 6.04 -4.81
N PRO A 79 -3.25 6.41 -4.30
CA PRO A 79 -3.74 5.89 -3.04
C PRO A 79 -3.91 4.37 -3.03
N GLU A 80 -4.31 3.79 -4.16
CA GLU A 80 -4.55 2.36 -4.32
C GLU A 80 -3.26 1.55 -4.21
N SER A 81 -2.14 2.04 -4.77
CA SER A 81 -0.85 1.34 -4.69
C SER A 81 -0.30 1.33 -3.25
N ARG A 82 -0.47 2.44 -2.53
CA ARG A 82 -0.16 2.52 -1.10
C ARG A 82 -1.06 1.61 -0.27
N LYS A 83 -2.36 1.54 -0.58
CA LYS A 83 -3.30 0.63 0.08
C LYS A 83 -2.89 -0.83 -0.14
N PHE A 84 -2.58 -1.21 -1.38
CA PHE A 84 -2.09 -2.56 -1.69
C PHE A 84 -0.83 -2.90 -0.89
N LEU A 85 0.14 -1.98 -0.81
CA LEU A 85 1.34 -2.19 0.03
C LEU A 85 0.99 -2.47 1.49
N VAL A 86 0.05 -1.73 2.07
CA VAL A 86 -0.42 -1.95 3.46
C VAL A 86 -1.05 -3.32 3.62
N GLU A 87 -1.90 -3.73 2.67
CA GLU A 87 -2.60 -5.02 2.68
C GLU A 87 -1.64 -6.22 2.64
N ILE A 88 -0.51 -6.10 1.95
CA ILE A 88 0.50 -7.17 1.86
C ILE A 88 1.58 -7.12 2.94
N GLN A 89 1.63 -6.09 3.80
CA GLN A 89 2.62 -6.02 4.90
C GLN A 89 2.61 -7.23 5.86
N PRO A 90 1.45 -7.76 6.31
CA PRO A 90 1.44 -8.90 7.23
C PRO A 90 1.82 -10.21 6.56
N LEU A 91 1.89 -10.25 5.23
CA LEU A 91 2.29 -11.45 4.49
C LEU A 91 3.81 -11.62 4.56
N VAL A 92 4.24 -12.87 4.56
CA VAL A 92 5.65 -13.26 4.53
C VAL A 92 5.85 -14.43 3.56
N GLY A 93 7.09 -14.67 3.15
CA GLY A 93 7.41 -15.82 2.32
C GLY A 93 6.63 -15.85 1.00
N ASP A 94 6.27 -17.06 0.60
CA ASP A 94 5.55 -17.33 -0.64
C ASP A 94 4.17 -16.67 -0.71
N ALA A 95 3.51 -16.40 0.42
CA ALA A 95 2.22 -15.71 0.44
C ALA A 95 2.37 -14.25 -0.05
N LYS A 96 3.44 -13.57 0.36
CA LYS A 96 3.74 -12.22 -0.12
C LYS A 96 4.17 -12.21 -1.58
N ALA A 97 5.01 -13.18 -1.96
CA ALA A 97 5.41 -13.34 -3.35
C ALA A 97 4.19 -13.57 -4.26
N ALA A 98 3.24 -14.42 -3.85
CA ALA A 98 2.02 -14.70 -4.60
C ALA A 98 1.11 -13.47 -4.72
N ALA A 99 0.97 -12.66 -3.67
CA ALA A 99 0.19 -11.43 -3.72
C ALA A 99 0.78 -10.43 -4.74
N LEU A 100 2.10 -10.28 -4.76
CA LEU A 100 2.81 -9.43 -5.72
C LEU A 100 2.63 -9.90 -7.17
N GLU A 101 2.79 -11.20 -7.43
CA GLU A 101 2.61 -11.78 -8.77
C GLU A 101 1.15 -11.68 -9.26
N THR A 102 0.20 -11.90 -8.36
CA THR A 102 -1.24 -11.79 -8.66
C THR A 102 -1.58 -10.36 -9.07
N GLU A 103 -1.10 -9.38 -8.30
CA GLU A 103 -1.38 -7.98 -8.57
C GLU A 103 -0.71 -7.49 -9.85
N ALA A 104 0.54 -7.90 -10.10
CA ALA A 104 1.24 -7.63 -11.35
C ALA A 104 0.44 -8.13 -12.57
N LYS A 105 -0.06 -9.38 -12.51
CA LYS A 105 -0.90 -9.94 -13.58
C LYS A 105 -2.22 -9.20 -13.73
N ARG A 106 -2.85 -8.79 -12.62
CA ARG A 106 -4.12 -8.05 -12.62
C ARG A 106 -4.02 -6.72 -13.36
N VAL A 107 -2.85 -6.08 -13.32
CA VAL A 107 -2.58 -4.81 -14.03
C VAL A 107 -1.97 -5.00 -15.43
N GLY A 108 -1.79 -6.25 -15.88
CA GLY A 108 -1.30 -6.58 -17.23
C GLY A 108 0.21 -6.78 -17.35
N LEU A 109 0.95 -6.94 -16.26
CA LEU A 109 2.37 -7.30 -16.28
C LEU A 109 2.54 -8.83 -16.38
N SER A 110 3.65 -9.29 -16.94
CA SER A 110 3.97 -10.72 -17.04
C SER A 110 4.37 -11.37 -15.70
N GLY A 111 4.80 -10.57 -14.73
CA GLY A 111 5.20 -11.00 -13.39
C GLY A 111 5.78 -9.87 -12.55
N CYS A 112 6.28 -10.21 -11.36
CA CYS A 112 6.82 -9.24 -10.41
C CYS A 112 8.21 -9.63 -9.90
N ALA A 113 9.27 -8.93 -10.31
CA ALA A 113 10.65 -9.28 -9.92
C ALA A 113 10.85 -9.19 -8.40
N LEU A 114 10.25 -8.20 -7.72
CA LEU A 114 10.26 -8.08 -6.27
C LEU A 114 9.73 -9.35 -5.56
N ALA A 115 8.84 -10.13 -6.18
CA ALA A 115 8.31 -11.35 -5.57
C ALA A 115 9.42 -12.36 -5.24
N ALA A 116 10.51 -12.38 -6.00
CA ALA A 116 11.64 -13.27 -5.75
C ALA A 116 12.35 -12.99 -4.42
N GLU A 117 12.41 -11.73 -3.98
CA GLU A 117 13.01 -11.34 -2.69
C GLU A 117 12.24 -11.90 -1.49
N TRP A 118 10.96 -12.24 -1.69
CA TRP A 118 10.09 -12.74 -0.63
C TRP A 118 9.89 -14.25 -0.68
N ARG A 119 10.34 -14.95 -1.74
CA ARG A 119 10.20 -16.40 -1.80
C ARG A 119 11.06 -17.06 -0.74
N THR A 120 10.51 -18.08 -0.09
CA THR A 120 11.32 -18.95 0.77
C THR A 120 12.24 -19.77 -0.15
N PRO A 121 13.56 -19.85 0.11
CA PRO A 121 14.43 -20.74 -0.65
C PRO A 121 13.89 -22.18 -0.58
N PRO A 122 13.90 -22.94 -1.69
CA PRO A 122 13.56 -24.35 -1.64
C PRO A 122 14.54 -25.06 -0.69
N THR A 123 13.98 -25.79 0.28
CA THR A 123 14.72 -26.66 1.22
C THR A 123 15.30 -27.87 0.53
#